data_AF-A0A1E3X578-F1
#
_entry.id   AF-A0A1E3X578-F1
#
_cell.length_a   1.000
_cell.length_b   1.000
_cell.length_c   1.000
_cell.angle_alpha   90.00
_cell.angle_beta   90.00
_cell.angle_gamma   90.00
#
_symmetry.space_group_name_H-M   'P 1'
#
loop_
_entity.id
_entity.type
_entity.pdbx_description
1 polymer ?
#
loop_
_entity_poly.entity_id
_entity_poly.type
_entity_poly.pdbx_seq_one_letter_code
_entity_poly.pdbx_strand_id
1 'polypeptide(L)'
;MKQKRIRLSVITDKFFPLNTASVMRIKALRDAWTDSGYFDVTVFTAVVIENGEHIKYVKSFSPAPSNKSNKVFRLWSEFLLGTEYFLRLMFHRADLVFIS
;
A
#
# COMPACT_ATOMS: atom_id res chain seq x y z
N MET A 1 17.60 15.45 -20.56
CA MET A 1 17.36 15.63 -19.10
C MET A 1 16.44 14.51 -18.63
N LYS A 2 16.82 13.69 -17.64
CA LYS A 2 15.89 12.71 -17.05
C LYS A 2 14.84 13.49 -16.26
N GLN A 3 13.58 13.42 -16.69
CA GLN A 3 12.46 14.06 -16.00
C GLN A 3 12.36 13.45 -14.60
N LYS A 4 12.36 14.30 -13.55
CA LYS A 4 12.29 13.84 -12.16
C LYS A 4 10.90 13.25 -11.92
N ARG A 5 10.82 11.92 -11.76
CA ARG A 5 9.55 11.23 -11.45
C ARG A 5 9.08 11.58 -10.04
N ILE A 6 7.79 11.81 -9.88
CA ILE A 6 7.13 12.06 -8.59
C ILE A 6 7.02 10.73 -7.85
N ARG A 7 7.52 10.64 -6.62
CA ARG A 7 7.46 9.42 -5.82
C ARG A 7 6.10 9.32 -5.15
N LEU A 8 5.32 8.33 -5.52
CA LEU A 8 3.97 8.11 -5.01
C LEU A 8 3.95 6.90 -4.10
N SER A 9 3.61 7.10 -2.83
CA SER A 9 3.35 6.02 -1.88
C SER A 9 1.87 5.71 -1.83
N VAL A 10 1.49 4.47 -2.15
CA VAL A 10 0.12 3.97 -2.01
C VAL A 10 0.05 3.10 -0.76
N ILE A 11 -0.79 3.46 0.20
CA ILE A 11 -1.00 2.69 1.43
C ILE A 11 -2.36 2.01 1.33
N THR A 12 -2.38 0.71 1.58
CA THR A 12 -3.63 -0.03 1.64
C THR A 12 -3.54 -1.27 2.52
N ASP A 13 -4.62 -1.60 3.21
CA ASP A 13 -4.73 -2.78 4.06
C ASP A 13 -4.91 -4.07 3.25
N LYS A 14 -5.37 -3.96 2.00
CA LYS A 14 -5.67 -5.08 1.10
C LYS A 14 -5.06 -4.81 -0.27
N PHE A 15 -4.36 -5.79 -0.81
CA PHE A 15 -3.82 -5.70 -2.16
C PHE A 15 -4.10 -6.96 -2.98
N PHE A 16 -3.87 -6.89 -4.29
CA PHE A 16 -4.01 -8.02 -5.20
C PHE A 16 -3.20 -9.22 -4.65
N PRO A 17 -3.76 -10.45 -4.65
CA PRO A 17 -4.91 -10.93 -5.43
C PRO A 17 -6.29 -10.92 -4.74
N LEU A 18 -6.48 -10.21 -3.63
CA LEU A 18 -7.79 -10.21 -2.95
C LEU A 18 -8.92 -9.67 -3.84
N ASN A 19 -9.94 -10.49 -4.11
CA ASN A 19 -11.09 -10.11 -4.95
C ASN A 19 -12.07 -9.20 -4.19
N THR A 20 -11.67 -7.95 -3.98
CA THR A 20 -12.46 -6.90 -3.33
C THR A 20 -12.46 -5.63 -4.18
N ALA A 21 -13.56 -4.89 -4.14
CA ALA A 21 -13.72 -3.69 -4.97
C ALA A 21 -12.69 -2.58 -4.66
N SER A 22 -12.15 -2.52 -3.43
CA SER A 22 -11.05 -1.61 -3.10
C SER A 22 -9.77 -1.99 -3.84
N VAL A 23 -9.41 -3.27 -3.84
CA VAL A 23 -8.20 -3.78 -4.50
C VAL A 23 -8.23 -3.54 -6.01
N MET A 24 -9.36 -3.78 -6.68
CA MET A 24 -9.47 -3.54 -8.12
C MET A 24 -9.32 -2.05 -8.48
N ARG A 25 -9.87 -1.14 -7.66
CA ARG A 25 -9.74 0.31 -7.86
C ARG A 25 -8.31 0.78 -7.67
N ILE A 26 -7.64 0.33 -6.61
CA ILE A 26 -6.24 0.68 -6.34
C ILE A 26 -5.34 0.14 -7.46
N LYS A 27 -5.59 -1.07 -7.94
CA LYS A 27 -4.86 -1.66 -9.07
C LYS A 27 -4.98 -0.77 -10.31
N ALA A 28 -6.20 -0.43 -10.72
CA ALA A 28 -6.43 0.41 -11.91
C ALA A 28 -5.78 1.80 -11.80
N LEU A 29 -5.86 2.44 -10.63
CA LEU A 29 -5.21 3.73 -10.39
C LEU A 29 -3.67 3.61 -10.45
N ARG A 30 -3.11 2.57 -9.83
CA ARG A 30 -1.68 2.29 -9.85
C ARG A 30 -1.16 2.01 -11.25
N ASP A 31 -1.88 1.21 -12.03
CA ASP A 31 -1.59 0.95 -13.44
C ASP A 31 -1.52 2.29 -14.20
N ALA A 32 -2.57 3.11 -14.10
CA ALA A 32 -2.62 4.42 -14.77
C ALA A 32 -1.48 5.37 -14.36
N TRP A 33 -1.12 5.43 -13.08
CA TRP A 33 0.01 6.25 -12.61
C TRP A 33 1.35 5.73 -13.13
N THR A 34 1.54 4.41 -13.16
CA THR A 34 2.77 3.79 -13.66
C THR A 34 2.92 4.03 -15.16
N ASP A 35 1.85 3.80 -15.92
CA ASP A 35 1.82 3.94 -17.39
C ASP A 35 2.00 5.40 -17.84
N SER A 36 1.60 6.37 -17.01
CA SER A 36 1.86 7.78 -17.30
C SER A 36 3.35 8.14 -17.35
N GLY A 37 4.24 7.31 -16.76
CA GLY A 37 5.69 7.52 -16.75
C GLY A 37 6.18 8.66 -15.83
N TYR A 38 5.25 9.43 -15.25
CA TYR A 38 5.53 10.55 -14.35
C TYR A 38 5.74 10.12 -12.89
N PHE A 39 5.17 8.98 -12.48
CA PHE A 39 5.21 8.52 -11.09
C PHE A 39 6.16 7.33 -10.89
N ASP A 40 6.89 7.33 -9.78
CA ASP A 40 7.54 6.14 -9.21
C ASP A 40 6.66 5.64 -8.05
N VAL A 41 5.84 4.63 -8.32
CA VAL A 41 4.82 4.15 -7.40
C VAL A 41 5.40 3.05 -6.49
N THR A 42 5.23 3.22 -5.17
CA THR A 42 5.58 2.21 -4.16
C THR A 42 4.34 1.87 -3.34
N VAL A 43 3.99 0.58 -3.27
CA VAL A 43 2.80 0.12 -2.53
C VAL A 43 3.19 -0.40 -1.15
N PHE A 44 2.56 0.10 -0.10
CA PHE A 44 2.66 -0.40 1.27
C PHE A 44 1.41 -1.22 1.59
N THR A 45 1.59 -2.52 1.89
CA THR A 45 0.47 -3.45 2.10
C THR A 45 0.75 -4.48 3.18
N ALA A 46 -0.27 -4.85 3.95
CA ALA A 46 -0.19 -5.93 4.93
C ALA A 46 -0.36 -7.34 4.32
N VAL A 47 -0.72 -7.42 3.03
CA VAL A 47 -1.03 -8.68 2.33
C VAL A 47 0.13 -9.08 1.40
N VAL A 48 0.39 -10.38 1.30
CA VAL A 48 1.39 -10.92 0.35
C VAL A 48 0.86 -10.76 -1.07
N ILE A 49 1.67 -10.16 -1.93
CA ILE A 49 1.41 -10.09 -3.37
C ILE A 49 2.02 -11.35 -3.99
N GLU A 50 1.21 -12.20 -4.64
CA GLU A 50 1.73 -13.38 -5.33
C GLU A 50 2.49 -13.01 -6.61
N ASN A 51 3.57 -13.77 -6.84
CA ASN A 51 4.55 -13.64 -7.92
C ASN A 51 3.90 -13.51 -9.30
N GLY A 52 4.10 -12.36 -9.94
CA GLY A 52 3.76 -12.18 -11.35
C GLY A 52 3.74 -10.73 -11.81
N GLU A 53 3.40 -9.80 -10.90
CA GLU A 53 3.43 -8.38 -11.22
C GLU A 53 4.80 -7.78 -10.81
N HIS A 54 5.51 -7.17 -11.76
CA HIS A 54 6.76 -6.43 -11.52
C HIS A 54 6.46 -5.11 -10.78
N ILE A 55 5.97 -5.21 -9.55
CA ILE A 55 5.55 -4.07 -8.72
C ILE A 55 6.52 -3.89 -7.57
N LYS A 56 6.89 -2.63 -7.34
CA LYS A 56 7.61 -2.22 -6.14
C LYS A 56 6.63 -2.15 -4.98
N TYR A 57 6.72 -3.12 -4.07
CA TYR A 57 5.90 -3.16 -2.86
C TYR A 57 6.74 -3.36 -1.61
N VAL A 58 6.15 -2.94 -0.49
CA VAL A 58 6.71 -3.04 0.85
C VAL A 58 5.66 -3.69 1.73
N LYS A 59 5.95 -4.92 2.16
CA LYS A 59 5.06 -5.69 3.03
C LYS A 59 5.16 -5.19 4.48
N SER A 60 4.01 -4.98 5.11
CA SER A 60 3.93 -4.69 6.54
C SER A 60 4.28 -5.93 7.38
N PHE A 61 4.86 -5.71 8.56
CA PHE A 61 5.08 -6.73 9.57
C PHE A 61 3.76 -7.08 10.26
N SER A 62 2.93 -6.07 10.50
CA SER A 62 1.62 -6.24 11.13
C SER A 62 0.61 -6.81 10.14
N PRO A 63 -0.19 -7.83 10.51
CA PRO A 63 -1.23 -8.36 9.65
C PRO A 63 -2.37 -7.37 9.47
N ALA A 64 -3.13 -7.51 8.38
CA ALA A 64 -4.34 -6.73 8.18
C ALA A 64 -5.39 -7.05 9.28
N PRO A 65 -6.05 -6.05 9.87
CA PRO A 65 -7.09 -6.27 10.87
C PRO A 65 -8.27 -7.04 10.25
N SER A 66 -8.79 -8.02 10.99
CA SER A 66 -9.92 -8.84 10.55
C SER A 66 -11.19 -8.49 11.30
N ASN A 67 -12.30 -8.29 10.57
CA ASN A 67 -13.62 -8.07 11.15
C ASN A 67 -14.17 -9.30 11.90
N LYS A 68 -13.54 -10.47 11.76
CA LYS A 68 -13.89 -11.69 12.51
C LYS A 68 -13.19 -11.77 13.87
N SER A 69 -12.26 -10.86 14.17
CA SER A 69 -11.51 -10.84 15.44
C SER A 69 -12.26 -10.09 16.55
N ASN A 70 -11.89 -10.34 17.82
CA ASN A 70 -12.43 -9.59 18.96
C ASN A 70 -12.02 -8.11 18.85
N LYS A 71 -12.92 -7.19 19.23
CA LYS A 71 -12.78 -5.73 19.14
C LYS A 71 -11.45 -5.20 19.70
N VAL A 72 -11.03 -5.71 20.86
CA VAL A 72 -9.78 -5.26 21.51
C VAL A 72 -8.57 -5.69 20.69
N PHE A 73 -8.54 -6.93 20.22
CA PHE A 73 -7.46 -7.43 19.37
C PHE A 73 -7.43 -6.68 18.02
N ARG A 74 -8.60 -6.43 17.43
CA ARG A 74 -8.74 -5.64 16.21
C ARG A 74 -8.15 -4.24 16.39
N LEU A 75 -8.52 -3.55 17.47
CA LEU A 75 -8.02 -2.20 17.77
C LEU A 75 -6.49 -2.18 17.92
N TRP A 76 -5.93 -3.14 18.65
CA TRP A 76 -4.47 -3.25 18.78
C TRP A 76 -3.79 -3.52 17.44
N SER A 77 -4.36 -4.38 16.59
CA SER A 77 -3.81 -4.63 15.26
C SER A 77 -3.90 -3.40 14.34
N GLU A 78 -4.99 -2.64 14.40
CA GLU A 78 -5.16 -1.37 13.67
C GLU A 78 -4.13 -0.34 14.13
N PHE A 79 -3.91 -0.22 15.44
CA PHE A 79 -2.94 0.71 16.02
C PHE A 79 -1.49 0.36 15.63
N LEU A 80 -1.11 -0.92 15.71
CA LEU A 80 0.22 -1.38 15.33
C LEU A 80 0.48 -1.18 13.84
N LEU A 81 -0.48 -1.54 12.99
CA LEU A 81 -0.38 -1.37 11.55
C LEU A 81 -0.30 0.12 11.16
N GLY A 82 -1.13 0.97 11.78
CA GLY A 82 -1.11 2.41 11.55
C GLY A 82 0.22 3.05 11.97
N THR A 83 0.74 2.67 13.14
CA THR A 83 2.05 3.12 13.64
C THR A 83 3.17 2.68 12.70
N GLU A 84 3.12 1.45 12.21
CA GLU A 84 4.09 0.93 11.26
C GLU A 84 4.09 1.73 9.94
N TYR A 85 2.91 2.00 9.37
CA TYR A 85 2.81 2.83 8.16
C TYR A 85 3.32 4.24 8.40
N PHE A 86 2.98 4.85 9.53
CA PHE A 86 3.48 6.17 9.89
C PHE A 86 5.01 6.22 9.93
N LEU A 87 5.65 5.28 10.63
CA LEU A 87 7.12 5.20 10.70
C LEU A 87 7.71 4.97 9.31
N ARG A 88 7.15 4.06 8.52
CA ARG A 88 7.60 3.79 7.14
C ARG A 88 7.52 5.05 6.28
N LEU A 89 6.44 5.83 6.36
CA LEU A 89 6.32 7.08 5.62
C LEU A 89 7.29 8.15 6.09
N MET A 90 7.57 8.27 7.39
CA MET A 90 8.55 9.25 7.87
C MET A 90 9.95 9.00 7.29
N PHE A 91 10.34 7.73 7.14
CA PHE A 91 11.67 7.37 6.63
C PHE A 91 11.68 7.08 5.11
N HIS A 92 10.51 6.95 4.49
CA HIS A 92 10.39 6.79 3.04
C HIS A 92 10.24 8.15 2.37
N ARG A 93 11.13 8.46 1.43
CA ARG A 93 11.04 9.72 0.68
C ARG A 93 9.94 9.64 -0.37
N ALA A 94 8.71 9.98 0.01
CA ALA A 94 7.57 10.14 -0.87
C ALA A 94 7.31 11.63 -1.17
N ASP A 95 6.89 11.93 -2.39
CA ASP A 95 6.44 13.27 -2.77
C ASP A 95 4.90 13.39 -2.65
N LEU A 96 4.17 12.28 -2.84
CA LEU A 96 2.73 12.19 -2.65
C LEU A 96 2.37 10.88 -1.93
N VAL A 97 1.36 10.94 -1.06
CA VAL A 97 0.83 9.77 -0.35
C VAL A 97 -0.65 9.61 -0.67
N PHE A 98 -1.04 8.43 -1.11
CA PHE A 98 -2.41 8.03 -1.36
C PHE A 98 -2.79 6.90 -0.40
N ILE A 99 -3.89 7.08 0.35
CA ILE A 99 -4.37 6.13 1.36
C ILE A 99 -5.73 5.61 0.90
N SER A 100 -5.91 4.30 0.88
CA SER A 100 -7.16 3.63 0.50
C SER A 100 -7.54 2.47 1.40
#